data_AF-A0A4Q2XWM4-F1
#
_entry.id   AF-A0A4Q2XWM4-F1
#
_cell.length_a   1.000
_cell.length_b   1.000
_cell.length_c   1.000
_cell.angle_alpha   90.00
_cell.angle_beta   90.00
_cell.angle_gamma   90.00
#
_symmetry.space_group_name_H-M   'P 1'
#
loop_
_entity.id
_entity.type
_entity.pdbx_description
1 polymer ?
#
loop_
_entity_poly.entity_id
_entity_poly.type
_entity_poly.pdbx_seq_one_letter_code
_entity_poly.pdbx_strand_id
1 'polypeptide(L)'
;ARDHAWIAHAGKAAILLGIGVMAFTASLIWLMPKLLISAYIQVDAAQNARVVTLAMQYLTLAAIFQLVDGAQAVGAGVLRGLQDTRVPMIIAGLGYWVAGFGTAIALGFGLGWQGVGIWTGLAVGLLVVSILLLWRWHIRARLGLLPA
;
A
#
# COMPACT_ATOMS: atom_id res chain seq x y z
N ALA A 1 10.64 -28.28 -0.52
CA ALA A 1 10.10 -27.35 -1.53
C ALA A 1 8.83 -27.86 -2.26
N ARG A 2 8.30 -29.06 -1.97
CA ARG A 2 7.12 -29.62 -2.66
C ARG A 2 5.86 -29.77 -1.80
N ASP A 3 5.91 -29.37 -0.54
CA ASP A 3 4.75 -29.48 0.34
C ASP A 3 3.85 -28.24 0.20
N HIS A 4 2.68 -28.46 -0.41
CA HIS A 4 1.69 -27.43 -0.67
C HIS A 4 1.13 -26.79 0.61
N ALA A 5 1.06 -27.55 1.70
CA ALA A 5 0.61 -27.04 2.99
C ALA A 5 1.64 -26.07 3.57
N TRP A 6 2.93 -26.42 3.56
CA TRP A 6 3.99 -25.51 4.02
C TRP A 6 4.09 -24.23 3.19
N ILE A 7 3.88 -24.31 1.87
CA ILE A 7 3.78 -23.12 1.00
C ILE A 7 2.64 -22.20 1.46
N ALA A 8 1.47 -22.78 1.77
CA ALA A 8 0.32 -22.03 2.25
C ALA A 8 0.59 -21.36 3.60
N HIS A 9 1.18 -22.11 4.55
CA HIS A 9 1.50 -21.61 5.89
C HIS A 9 2.55 -20.51 5.86
N ALA A 10 3.63 -20.68 5.09
CA ALA A 10 4.68 -19.68 4.94
C ALA A 10 4.14 -18.38 4.34
N GLY A 11 3.34 -18.46 3.27
CA GLY A 11 2.75 -17.27 2.67
C GLY A 11 1.71 -16.60 3.58
N LYS A 12 0.90 -17.37 4.32
CA LYS A 12 -0.03 -16.81 5.32
C LYS A 12 0.72 -16.10 6.45
N ALA A 13 1.81 -16.69 6.95
CA ALA A 13 2.64 -16.09 7.99
C ALA A 13 3.28 -14.78 7.48
N ALA A 14 3.82 -14.76 6.26
CA ALA A 14 4.39 -13.57 5.65
C ALA A 14 3.35 -12.44 5.52
N ILE A 15 2.15 -12.75 5.01
CA ILE A 15 1.06 -11.78 4.87
C ILE A 15 0.63 -11.23 6.23
N LEU A 16 0.41 -12.10 7.22
CA LEU A 16 -0.03 -11.67 8.56
C LEU A 16 1.03 -10.82 9.27
N LEU A 17 2.29 -11.24 9.24
CA LEU A 17 3.39 -10.48 9.84
C LEU A 17 3.57 -9.14 9.13
N GLY A 18 3.55 -9.13 7.80
CA GLY A 18 3.65 -7.91 7.01
C GLY A 18 2.54 -6.91 7.31
N ILE A 19 1.29 -7.36 7.29
CA ILE A 19 0.13 -6.51 7.65
C ILE A 19 0.23 -6.06 9.12
N GLY A 20 0.68 -6.94 10.03
CA GLY A 20 0.86 -6.60 11.44
C GLY A 20 1.88 -5.49 11.67
N VAL A 21 3.05 -5.57 11.02
CA VAL A 21 4.08 -4.52 11.06
C VAL A 21 3.57 -3.21 10.48
N MET A 22 2.81 -3.27 9.38
CA MET A 22 2.22 -2.09 8.74
C MET A 22 1.13 -1.46 9.61
N ALA A 23 0.30 -2.27 10.28
CA ALA A 23 -0.68 -1.79 11.24
C ALA A 23 -0.04 -1.13 12.46
N PHE A 24 1.03 -1.73 12.98
CA PHE A 24 1.80 -1.15 14.08
C PHE A 24 2.45 0.18 13.71
N THR A 25 3.08 0.27 12.54
CA THR A 25 3.72 1.51 12.09
C THR A 25 2.70 2.57 11.68
N ALA A 26 1.58 2.20 11.06
CA ALA A 26 0.46 3.10 10.79
C ALA A 26 -0.16 3.67 12.06
N SER A 27 -0.28 2.87 13.13
CA SER A 27 -0.77 3.37 14.42
C SER A 27 0.19 4.35 15.07
N LEU A 28 1.51 4.15 14.95
CA LEU A 28 2.51 5.13 15.39
C LEU A 28 2.40 6.46 14.63
N ILE A 29 2.22 6.40 13.30
CA ILE A 29 2.00 7.60 12.47
C ILE A 29 0.74 8.35 12.92
N TRP A 30 -0.34 7.61 13.20
CA TRP A 30 -1.62 8.20 13.59
C TRP A 30 -1.61 8.76 15.02
N LEU A 31 -0.95 8.09 15.96
CA LEU A 31 -0.88 8.51 17.37
C LEU A 31 0.13 9.63 17.61
N MET A 32 1.23 9.67 16.84
CA MET A 32 2.34 10.61 17.07
C MET A 32 2.73 11.44 15.83
N PRO A 33 1.78 12.04 15.08
CA PRO A 33 2.09 12.73 13.82
C PRO A 33 2.96 13.98 14.05
N LYS A 34 2.72 14.74 15.13
CA LYS A 34 3.53 15.94 15.45
C LYS A 34 4.98 15.60 15.74
N LEU A 35 5.26 14.46 16.39
CA LEU A 35 6.62 14.01 16.64
C LEU A 35 7.34 13.75 15.32
N LEU A 36 6.67 13.07 14.37
CA LEU A 36 7.21 12.84 13.03
C LEU A 36 7.46 14.15 12.27
N ILE A 37 6.52 15.10 12.33
CA ILE A 37 6.70 16.41 11.68
C ILE A 37 7.87 17.20 12.29
N SER A 38 8.01 17.13 13.62
CA SER A 38 9.06 17.86 14.35
C SER A 38 10.48 17.42 13.98
N ALA A 39 10.65 16.21 13.44
CA ALA A 39 11.93 15.75 12.91
C ALA A 39 12.37 16.49 11.63
N TYR A 40 11.44 17.11 10.91
CA TYR A 40 11.71 17.79 9.64
C TYR A 40 11.59 19.31 9.73
N ILE A 41 10.64 19.83 10.53
CA ILE A 41 10.37 21.26 10.65
C ILE A 41 10.09 21.67 12.10
N GLN A 42 10.47 22.91 12.45
CA GLN A 42 10.12 23.49 13.74
C GLN A 42 8.60 23.74 13.79
N VAL A 43 7.88 22.91 14.55
CA VAL A 43 6.42 22.91 14.57
C VAL A 43 5.84 24.18 15.21
N ASP A 44 6.56 24.77 16.16
CA ASP A 44 6.11 25.94 16.92
C ASP A 44 6.42 27.29 16.24
N ALA A 45 7.18 27.27 15.13
CA ALA A 45 7.49 28.49 14.40
C ALA A 45 6.29 28.96 13.57
N ALA A 46 5.83 30.20 13.77
CA ALA A 46 4.65 30.76 13.11
C ALA A 46 4.71 30.67 11.57
N GLN A 47 5.90 30.83 10.99
CA GLN A 47 6.14 30.69 9.54
C GLN A 47 5.83 29.29 8.99
N ASN A 48 5.85 28.24 9.83
CA ASN A 48 5.62 26.86 9.45
C ASN A 48 4.18 26.40 9.66
N ALA A 49 3.32 27.21 10.27
CA ALA A 49 1.96 26.82 10.66
C ALA A 49 1.16 26.19 9.50
N ARG A 50 1.23 26.80 8.30
CA ARG A 50 0.55 26.29 7.10
C ARG A 50 1.09 24.92 6.65
N VAL A 51 2.41 24.73 6.72
CA VAL A 51 3.06 23.47 6.34
C VAL A 51 2.72 22.37 7.32
N VAL A 52 2.71 22.67 8.62
CA VAL A 52 2.31 21.74 9.68
C VAL A 52 0.87 21.25 9.47
N THR A 53 -0.06 22.15 9.14
CA THR A 53 -1.46 21.77 8.87
C THR A 53 -1.56 20.80 7.70
N LEU A 54 -0.86 21.07 6.59
CA LEU A 54 -0.85 20.17 5.43
C LEU A 54 -0.17 18.83 5.76
N ALA A 55 0.95 18.86 6.49
CA ALA A 55 1.68 17.65 6.88
C ALA A 55 0.81 16.73 7.76
N MET A 56 0.03 17.28 8.70
CA MET A 56 -0.93 16.52 9.50
C MET A 56 -1.99 15.81 8.64
N GLN A 57 -2.51 16.49 7.62
CA GLN A 57 -3.48 15.90 6.68
C GLN A 57 -2.84 14.76 5.88
N TYR A 58 -1.65 14.98 5.32
CA TYR A 58 -0.96 13.97 4.52
C TYR A 58 -0.43 12.79 5.35
N LEU A 59 -0.02 12.99 6.60
CA LEU A 59 0.36 11.88 7.49
C LEU A 59 -0.84 10.97 7.81
N THR A 60 -2.03 11.56 7.98
CA THR A 60 -3.26 10.76 8.16
C THR A 60 -3.51 9.88 6.94
N LEU A 61 -3.35 10.46 5.74
CA LEU A 61 -3.47 9.71 4.49
C LEU A 61 -2.36 8.66 4.34
N ALA A 62 -1.14 8.99 4.74
CA ALA A 62 0.00 8.08 4.72
C ALA A 62 -0.20 6.85 5.61
N ALA A 63 -0.81 7.01 6.79
CA ALA A 63 -1.13 5.89 7.68
C ALA A 63 -2.05 4.85 7.00
N ILE A 64 -3.08 5.32 6.29
CA ILE A 64 -3.98 4.44 5.53
C ILE A 64 -3.25 3.85 4.32
N PHE A 65 -2.53 4.69 3.58
CA PHE A 65 -1.78 4.33 2.38
C PHE A 65 -0.76 3.20 2.66
N GLN A 66 -0.07 3.26 3.78
CA GLN A 66 0.92 2.27 4.15
C GLN A 66 0.34 0.86 4.37
N LEU A 67 -0.91 0.75 4.87
CA LEU A 67 -1.57 -0.55 5.05
C LEU A 67 -1.76 -1.26 3.72
N VAL A 68 -2.26 -0.53 2.72
CA VAL A 68 -2.47 -1.08 1.37
C VAL A 68 -1.15 -1.31 0.66
N ASP A 69 -0.19 -0.40 0.78
CA ASP A 69 1.15 -0.57 0.18
C ASP A 69 1.85 -1.82 0.70
N GLY A 70 1.85 -2.03 2.02
CA GLY A 70 2.44 -3.21 2.63
C GLY A 70 1.75 -4.51 2.23
N ALA A 71 0.42 -4.51 2.12
CA ALA A 71 -0.34 -5.66 1.63
C ALA A 71 0.05 -6.02 0.18
N GLN A 72 0.22 -5.02 -0.69
CA GLN A 72 0.68 -5.21 -2.06
C GLN A 72 2.11 -5.74 -2.11
N ALA A 73 3.01 -5.18 -1.31
CA ALA A 73 4.43 -5.51 -1.33
C ALA A 73 4.65 -6.97 -0.91
N VAL A 74 3.95 -7.39 0.14
CA VAL A 74 4.00 -8.78 0.62
C VAL A 74 3.28 -9.71 -0.34
N GLY A 75 2.12 -9.31 -0.88
CA GLY A 75 1.41 -10.06 -1.92
C GLY A 75 2.29 -10.35 -3.15
N ALA A 76 3.00 -9.34 -3.65
CA ALA A 76 3.97 -9.48 -4.73
C ALA A 76 5.19 -10.33 -4.31
N GLY A 77 5.61 -10.26 -3.05
CA GLY A 77 6.69 -11.07 -2.49
C GLY A 77 6.36 -12.56 -2.46
N VAL A 78 5.19 -12.94 -1.94
CA VAL A 78 4.78 -14.34 -1.86
C VAL A 78 4.56 -14.96 -3.25
N LEU A 79 4.03 -14.20 -4.21
CA LEU A 79 3.87 -14.64 -5.60
C LEU A 79 5.23 -14.80 -6.31
N ARG A 80 6.17 -13.87 -6.10
CA ARG A 80 7.55 -14.03 -6.57
C ARG A 80 8.22 -15.26 -5.99
N GLY A 81 7.91 -15.63 -4.74
CA GLY A 81 8.38 -16.88 -4.12
C GLY A 81 7.91 -18.15 -4.86
N LEU A 82 6.79 -18.07 -5.59
CA LEU A 82 6.28 -19.13 -6.49
C LEU A 82 6.74 -18.95 -7.94
N GLN A 83 7.71 -18.08 -8.20
CA GLN A 83 8.17 -17.70 -9.54
C GLN A 83 7.10 -17.05 -10.43
N ASP A 84 5.97 -16.62 -9.84
CA ASP A 84 4.94 -15.87 -10.54
C ASP A 84 5.28 -14.37 -10.52
N THR A 85 5.87 -13.89 -11.62
CA THR A 85 6.40 -12.50 -11.71
C THR A 85 5.72 -11.66 -12.79
N ARG A 86 5.34 -12.28 -13.92
CA ARG A 86 4.78 -11.58 -15.07
C ARG A 86 3.41 -10.99 -14.79
N VAL A 87 2.49 -11.79 -14.24
CA VAL A 87 1.12 -11.32 -13.99
C VAL A 87 1.09 -10.29 -12.87
N PRO A 88 1.80 -10.45 -11.73
CA PRO A 88 1.91 -9.38 -10.74
C PRO A 88 2.45 -8.06 -11.29
N MET A 89 3.42 -8.10 -12.21
CA MET A 89 3.95 -6.91 -12.87
C MET A 89 2.88 -6.21 -13.74
N ILE A 90 2.08 -6.96 -14.50
CA ILE A 90 0.98 -6.40 -15.29
C ILE A 90 -0.09 -5.79 -14.38
N ILE A 91 -0.45 -6.48 -13.30
CA ILE A 91 -1.41 -5.99 -12.30
C ILE A 91 -0.92 -4.66 -11.72
N ALA A 92 0.35 -4.58 -11.30
CA ALA A 92 0.94 -3.37 -10.76
C ALA A 92 0.94 -2.23 -11.78
N GLY A 93 1.36 -2.50 -13.02
CA GLY A 93 1.34 -1.51 -14.10
C GLY A 93 -0.05 -0.95 -14.36
N LEU A 94 -1.05 -1.81 -14.59
CA LEU A 94 -2.42 -1.37 -14.84
C LEU A 94 -3.04 -0.69 -13.62
N GLY A 95 -2.80 -1.22 -12.42
CA GLY A 95 -3.32 -0.64 -11.19
C GLY A 95 -2.77 0.76 -10.92
N TYR A 96 -1.48 1.00 -11.15
CA TYR A 96 -0.90 2.32 -10.94
C TYR A 96 -1.29 3.33 -12.02
N TRP A 97 -1.37 2.91 -13.28
CA TRP A 97 -1.68 3.81 -14.39
C TRP A 97 -3.19 4.04 -14.57
N VAL A 98 -3.98 2.98 -14.67
CA VAL A 98 -5.41 3.10 -14.97
C VAL A 98 -6.16 3.51 -13.72
N ALA A 99 -6.02 2.75 -12.63
CA ALA A 99 -6.76 3.05 -11.41
C ALA A 99 -6.11 4.22 -10.67
N GLY A 100 -4.80 4.15 -10.39
CA GLY A 100 -4.09 5.15 -9.58
C GLY A 100 -4.03 6.53 -10.23
N PHE A 101 -3.35 6.64 -11.36
CA PHE A 101 -3.18 7.90 -12.06
C PHE A 101 -4.51 8.44 -12.61
N GLY A 102 -5.38 7.57 -13.13
CA GLY A 102 -6.73 7.96 -13.57
C GLY A 102 -7.57 8.59 -12.45
N THR A 103 -7.63 7.97 -11.27
CA THR A 103 -8.34 8.58 -10.13
C THR A 103 -7.62 9.79 -9.55
N ALA A 104 -6.28 9.83 -9.56
CA ALA A 104 -5.52 10.99 -9.11
C ALA A 104 -5.84 12.23 -9.95
N ILE A 105 -5.97 12.08 -11.28
CA ILE A 105 -6.37 13.17 -12.17
C ILE A 105 -7.83 13.58 -11.89
N ALA A 106 -8.73 12.60 -11.82
CA ALA A 106 -10.16 12.85 -11.61
C ALA A 106 -10.43 13.57 -10.27
N LEU A 107 -9.80 13.13 -9.18
CA LEU A 107 -9.99 13.71 -7.85
C LEU A 107 -9.20 15.02 -7.70
N GLY A 108 -7.92 15.02 -8.09
CA GLY A 108 -7.01 16.14 -7.90
C GLY A 108 -7.39 17.36 -8.74
N PHE A 109 -7.67 17.15 -10.03
CA PHE A 109 -8.00 18.22 -10.97
C PHE A 109 -9.51 18.32 -11.26
N GLY A 110 -10.19 17.19 -11.45
CA GLY A 110 -11.62 17.18 -11.80
C GLY A 110 -12.55 17.63 -10.67
N LEU A 111 -12.34 17.11 -9.45
CA LEU A 111 -13.12 17.48 -8.25
C LEU A 111 -12.47 18.58 -7.41
N GLY A 112 -11.28 19.06 -7.79
CA GLY A 112 -10.59 20.13 -7.09
C GLY A 112 -10.07 19.76 -5.70
N TRP A 113 -9.86 18.47 -5.40
CA TRP A 113 -9.28 18.03 -4.12
C TRP A 113 -7.76 18.27 -4.04
N GLN A 114 -7.16 18.85 -5.08
CA GLN A 114 -5.77 19.25 -5.15
C GLN A 114 -4.83 18.09 -4.74
N GLY A 115 -3.82 18.36 -3.91
CA GLY A 115 -2.85 17.35 -3.49
C GLY A 115 -3.49 16.18 -2.73
N VAL A 116 -4.54 16.41 -1.93
CA VAL A 116 -5.27 15.31 -1.25
C VAL A 116 -5.85 14.36 -2.30
N GLY A 117 -6.49 14.90 -3.35
CA GLY A 117 -7.03 14.09 -4.45
C GLY A 117 -5.97 13.26 -5.18
N ILE A 118 -4.78 13.83 -5.39
CA ILE A 118 -3.66 13.11 -6.03
C ILE A 118 -3.25 11.90 -5.17
N TRP A 119 -3.02 12.12 -3.87
CA TRP A 119 -2.61 11.05 -2.97
C TRP A 119 -3.72 10.01 -2.73
N THR A 120 -4.98 10.43 -2.69
CA THR A 120 -6.12 9.50 -2.64
C THR A 120 -6.18 8.64 -3.89
N GLY A 121 -5.97 9.21 -5.08
CA GLY A 121 -5.92 8.43 -6.32
C GLY A 121 -4.80 7.39 -6.32
N LEU A 122 -3.59 7.77 -5.89
CA LEU A 122 -2.50 6.80 -5.70
C LEU A 122 -2.89 5.69 -4.72
N ALA A 123 -3.54 6.02 -3.60
CA ALA A 123 -4.01 5.04 -2.62
C ALA A 123 -5.02 4.04 -3.23
N VAL A 124 -5.92 4.52 -4.10
CA VAL A 124 -6.88 3.67 -4.83
C VAL A 124 -6.15 2.72 -5.77
N GLY A 125 -5.14 3.20 -6.50
CA GLY A 125 -4.29 2.35 -7.35
C GLY A 125 -3.64 1.23 -6.55
N LEU A 126 -3.04 1.55 -5.41
CA LEU A 126 -2.45 0.56 -4.51
C LEU A 126 -3.48 -0.43 -3.98
N LEU A 127 -4.64 0.05 -3.52
CA LEU A 127 -5.72 -0.80 -3.03
C LEU A 127 -6.15 -1.83 -4.08
N VAL A 128 -6.32 -1.41 -5.32
CA VAL A 128 -6.66 -2.30 -6.46
C VAL A 128 -5.57 -3.35 -6.65
N VAL A 129 -4.29 -2.94 -6.68
CA VAL A 129 -3.16 -3.87 -6.83
C VAL A 129 -3.12 -4.87 -5.67
N SER A 130 -3.22 -4.40 -4.43
CA SER A 130 -3.22 -5.25 -3.23
C SER A 130 -4.32 -6.30 -3.27
N ILE A 131 -5.55 -5.90 -3.61
CA ILE A 131 -6.68 -6.84 -3.72
C ILE A 131 -6.40 -7.88 -4.80
N LEU A 132 -5.96 -7.47 -5.98
CA LEU A 132 -5.72 -8.38 -7.11
C LEU A 132 -4.58 -9.37 -6.83
N LEU A 133 -3.49 -8.92 -6.20
CA LEU A 133 -2.36 -9.77 -5.83
C LEU A 133 -2.74 -10.76 -4.71
N LEU A 134 -3.42 -10.30 -3.67
CA LEU A 134 -3.88 -11.18 -2.59
C LEU A 134 -4.93 -12.19 -3.09
N TRP A 135 -5.83 -11.77 -3.98
CA TRP A 135 -6.78 -12.66 -4.62
C TRP A 135 -6.07 -13.72 -5.47
N ARG A 136 -5.10 -13.30 -6.29
CA ARG A 136 -4.27 -14.21 -7.09
C ARG A 136 -3.52 -15.24 -6.23
N TRP A 137 -2.95 -14.79 -5.11
CA TRP A 137 -2.34 -15.68 -4.13
C TRP A 137 -3.36 -16.67 -3.53
N HIS A 138 -4.58 -16.22 -3.23
CA HIS A 138 -5.62 -17.07 -2.68
C HIS A 138 -6.01 -18.19 -3.66
N ILE A 139 -6.10 -17.89 -4.96
CA ILE A 139 -6.44 -18.86 -6.01
C ILE A 139 -5.23 -19.58 -6.63
N ARG A 140 -4.04 -19.48 -6.03
CA ARG A 140 -2.76 -20.04 -6.57
C ARG A 140 -2.84 -21.51 -6.99
N ALA A 141 -3.60 -22.34 -6.26
CA ALA A 141 -3.76 -23.76 -6.57
C ALA A 141 -4.58 -23.96 -7.85
N ARG A 142 -5.66 -23.17 -8.05
CA ARG A 142 -6.50 -23.22 -9.25
C ARG A 142 -5.76 -22.72 -10.49
N LEU A 143 -4.80 -21.82 -10.30
CA LEU A 143 -3.96 -21.26 -11.35
C LEU A 143 -2.76 -22.16 -11.72
N GLY A 144 -2.58 -23.30 -11.06
CA GLY A 144 -1.45 -24.19 -11.31
C GLY A 144 -0.08 -23.59 -10.95
N LEU A 145 -0.04 -22.65 -9.99
CA LEU A 145 1.21 -22.00 -9.56
C LEU A 145 2.03 -22.83 -8.57
N LEU A 146 1.49 -23.96 -8.11
CA LEU A 146 2.16 -24.83 -7.15
C LEU A 146 3.08 -25.80 -7.88
N PRO A 147 4.29 -26.08 -7.37
CA PRO A 147 5.18 -27.07 -7.95
C PRO A 147 4.53 -28.46 -7.93
N ALA A 148 4.78 -29.21 -9.01
CA ALA A 148 4.39 -30.62 -9.14
C ALA A 148 5.19 -31.54 -8.19
#